data_AF-A0AAW0ABC1-F1
#
_entry.id   AF-A0AAW0ABC1-F1
#
_cell.length_a   1.000
_cell.length_b   1.000
_cell.length_c   1.000
_cell.angle_alpha   90.00
_cell.angle_beta   90.00
_cell.angle_gamma   90.00
#
_symmetry.space_group_name_H-M   'P 1'
#
loop_
_entity.id
_entity.type
_entity.pdbx_description
1 polymer ?
#
loop_
_entity_poly.entity_id
_entity_poly.type
_entity_poly.pdbx_seq_one_letter_code
_entity_poly.pdbx_strand_id
1 'polypeptide(L)'
;MRAKFRNRCDSCDSRDREFYKHTIFVDFLQLTRLKSPAKPSTLPSSSLLPPLSPLKKTTRIAPLSPLPPMATRIQFENHSDIGVFSKLTNAYCLAAIQGSTNFYSAFESELGDVIPIVHTSIGGTRIIGRLTAGNRHGLLVPATTTDQELQHLRNSLPDAVAVQRVEERLSALGNVIACNDYVALVHPDIDRETEEIIADVLKVEVFRQTIADNVLVGSYCAITNQGGLVHPKTSVQDQDELSSLLQIPLVAGTVNRGSDVIGAGLVVNDWCAFTGLETTATEISVIEATFKLQGQDSTKIIGEMRDALIDNWA
;
A
#
# COMPACT_ATOMS: atom_id res chain seq x y z
N MET A 1 45.89 31.73 21.36
CA MET A 1 46.64 30.61 20.73
C MET A 1 45.84 29.32 20.86
N ARG A 2 45.07 28.96 19.83
CA ARG A 2 44.80 27.56 19.43
C ARG A 2 43.96 27.59 18.17
N ALA A 3 44.67 27.47 17.05
CA ALA A 3 44.14 27.26 15.72
C ALA A 3 44.40 25.79 15.33
N LYS A 4 43.61 25.34 14.34
CA LYS A 4 43.73 24.10 13.54
C LYS A 4 43.10 22.83 14.12
N PHE A 5 41.80 22.68 13.88
CA PHE A 5 41.25 21.54 13.16
C PHE A 5 40.04 22.05 12.34
N ARG A 6 40.30 22.32 11.06
CA ARG A 6 39.34 22.77 10.04
C ARG A 6 39.57 21.86 8.84
N ASN A 7 38.50 21.22 8.34
CA ASN A 7 38.25 20.73 6.97
C ASN A 7 37.59 19.34 6.92
N ARG A 8 36.26 19.32 6.87
CA ARG A 8 35.43 18.76 5.78
C ARG A 8 33.96 18.68 6.22
N CYS A 9 33.27 19.81 6.12
CA CYS A 9 31.81 19.86 6.09
C CYS A 9 31.47 20.93 5.04
N ASP A 10 31.36 20.52 3.78
CA ASP A 10 30.84 21.33 2.68
C ASP A 10 30.43 20.37 1.55
N SER A 11 29.19 19.86 1.60
CA SER A 11 28.34 19.57 0.43
C SER A 11 27.06 18.84 0.85
N CYS A 12 25.92 19.36 0.36
CA CYS A 12 24.58 18.76 0.30
C CYS A 12 23.72 18.80 1.58
N ASP A 13 22.45 19.22 1.51
CA ASP A 13 21.73 19.97 0.48
C ASP A 13 20.49 20.58 1.12
N SER A 14 20.22 21.83 0.76
CA SER A 14 19.30 22.77 1.38
C SER A 14 17.91 22.71 0.74
N ARG A 15 17.27 21.53 0.74
CA ARG A 15 15.96 21.32 0.09
C ARG A 15 14.74 21.14 1.02
N ASP A 16 14.93 21.11 2.33
CA ASP A 16 13.83 20.83 3.28
C ASP A 16 13.14 22.07 3.90
N ARG A 17 13.23 23.26 3.27
CA ARG A 17 12.63 24.49 3.85
C ARG A 17 11.75 25.33 2.94
N GLU A 18 11.50 24.95 1.70
CA GLU A 18 10.77 25.80 0.74
C GLU A 18 9.30 25.40 0.46
N PHE A 19 8.76 24.37 1.13
CA PHE A 19 7.38 23.92 0.91
C PHE A 19 6.30 24.65 1.71
N TYR A 20 6.68 25.62 2.55
CA TYR A 20 5.75 26.43 3.37
C TYR A 20 5.83 27.90 2.97
N LYS A 21 5.04 28.30 1.96
CA LYS A 21 4.48 29.65 1.67
C LYS A 21 4.44 29.87 0.15
N HIS A 22 3.36 30.51 -0.32
CA HIS A 22 2.97 30.81 -1.72
C HIS A 22 2.13 29.69 -2.38
N THR A 23 0.91 29.87 -2.88
CA THR A 23 0.15 31.07 -3.25
C THR A 23 -1.36 30.76 -3.28
N ILE A 24 -2.12 31.65 -2.65
CA ILE A 24 -3.55 31.86 -2.85
C ILE A 24 -3.72 32.76 -4.09
N PHE A 25 -4.79 32.52 -4.86
CA PHE A 25 -5.44 33.45 -5.82
C PHE A 25 -4.94 33.49 -7.29
N VAL A 26 -5.94 33.69 -8.20
CA VAL A 26 -5.87 34.06 -9.64
C VAL A 26 -5.68 32.85 -10.59
N ASP A 27 -6.49 32.52 -11.59
CA ASP A 27 -7.38 33.36 -12.42
C ASP A 27 -8.56 32.59 -13.05
N PHE A 28 -9.63 33.35 -13.19
CA PHE A 28 -10.83 33.13 -14.00
C PHE A 28 -10.55 33.78 -15.38
N LEU A 29 -11.26 33.35 -16.42
CA LEU A 29 -11.28 33.92 -17.79
C LEU A 29 -10.13 33.61 -18.76
N GLN A 30 -10.57 33.45 -20.02
CA GLN A 30 -9.89 33.29 -21.31
C GLN A 30 -9.79 31.83 -21.78
N LEU A 31 -10.31 31.44 -22.95
CA LEU A 31 -10.87 32.22 -24.04
C LEU A 31 -11.81 31.35 -24.88
N THR A 32 -12.98 31.91 -25.14
CA THR A 32 -13.85 31.62 -26.27
C THR A 32 -13.12 31.66 -27.62
N ARG A 33 -13.45 30.71 -28.51
CA ARG A 33 -13.79 30.85 -29.94
C ARG A 33 -13.26 29.66 -30.73
N LEU A 34 -14.18 28.83 -31.25
CA LEU A 34 -14.35 28.65 -32.69
C LEU A 34 -15.74 28.03 -32.94
N LYS A 35 -16.49 28.70 -33.80
CA LYS A 35 -17.90 28.52 -34.12
C LYS A 35 -17.95 28.29 -35.63
N SER A 36 -18.53 27.20 -36.11
CA SER A 36 -19.31 27.22 -37.36
C SER A 36 -20.15 25.94 -37.54
N PRO A 37 -21.28 26.03 -38.27
CA PRO A 37 -22.44 25.15 -38.10
C PRO A 37 -22.70 24.25 -39.32
N ALA A 38 -23.32 23.08 -39.11
CA ALA A 38 -23.90 22.28 -40.19
C ALA A 38 -25.40 22.02 -39.91
N LYS A 39 -26.22 22.32 -40.93
CA LYS A 39 -27.69 22.32 -40.95
C LYS A 39 -28.30 20.92 -40.94
N PRO A 40 -29.61 20.80 -40.61
CA PRO A 40 -30.35 19.54 -40.56
C PRO A 40 -30.96 19.19 -41.93
N SER A 41 -31.00 17.91 -42.29
CA SER A 41 -31.69 17.40 -43.48
C SER A 41 -32.60 16.21 -43.14
N THR A 42 -33.90 16.50 -43.11
CA THR A 42 -35.01 15.76 -43.75
C THR A 42 -35.08 14.23 -43.67
N LEU A 43 -36.18 13.77 -43.03
CA LEU A 43 -36.82 12.45 -43.14
C LEU A 43 -37.15 12.07 -44.60
N PRO A 44 -37.22 10.75 -44.89
CA PRO A 44 -38.42 10.23 -45.52
C PRO A 44 -38.97 8.95 -44.86
N SER A 45 -40.26 8.76 -45.12
CA SER A 45 -41.19 7.75 -44.63
C SER A 45 -41.01 6.35 -45.21
N SER A 46 -41.45 5.37 -44.40
CA SER A 46 -42.07 4.09 -44.75
C SER A 46 -41.30 3.09 -45.63
N SER A 47 -40.93 1.95 -45.06
CA SER A 47 -41.48 0.63 -45.47
C SER A 47 -40.84 -0.55 -44.69
N LEU A 48 -41.71 -1.49 -44.30
CA LEU A 48 -41.47 -2.92 -44.11
C LEU A 48 -40.70 -3.41 -42.87
N LEU A 49 -41.48 -3.68 -41.81
CA LEU A 49 -41.18 -4.65 -40.76
C LEU A 49 -41.40 -6.09 -41.26
N PRO A 50 -40.50 -7.05 -40.97
CA PRO A 50 -40.84 -8.47 -40.89
C PRO A 50 -41.11 -8.92 -39.43
N PRO A 51 -41.84 -10.03 -39.22
CA PRO A 51 -42.50 -10.32 -37.96
C PRO A 51 -41.57 -10.87 -36.87
N LEU A 52 -41.90 -10.50 -35.63
CA LEU A 52 -41.31 -10.95 -34.38
C LEU A 52 -41.43 -12.47 -34.22
N SER A 53 -40.29 -13.14 -34.01
CA SER A 53 -40.21 -14.51 -33.51
C SER A 53 -40.13 -14.51 -31.98
N PRO A 54 -40.65 -15.55 -31.30
CA PRO A 54 -40.90 -15.49 -29.86
C PRO A 54 -39.61 -15.44 -29.03
N LEU A 55 -39.62 -14.51 -28.06
CA LEU A 55 -38.63 -14.27 -27.02
C LEU A 55 -38.15 -15.60 -26.39
N LYS A 56 -36.94 -16.04 -26.78
CA LYS A 56 -36.16 -16.99 -25.99
C LYS A 56 -35.81 -16.31 -24.67
N LYS A 57 -36.24 -16.95 -23.58
CA LYS A 57 -35.98 -16.64 -22.18
C LYS A 57 -34.68 -15.86 -21.98
N THR A 58 -34.83 -14.67 -21.40
CA THR A 58 -33.81 -13.84 -20.76
C THR A 58 -32.66 -14.70 -20.23
N THR A 59 -31.57 -14.76 -21.00
CA THR A 59 -30.27 -15.17 -20.47
C THR A 59 -30.00 -14.19 -19.36
N ARG A 60 -30.03 -14.66 -18.11
CA ARG A 60 -29.60 -13.89 -16.96
C ARG A 60 -28.25 -13.30 -17.32
N ILE A 61 -28.16 -11.97 -17.33
CA ILE A 61 -26.88 -11.27 -17.33
C ILE A 61 -26.17 -11.86 -16.10
N ALA A 62 -25.15 -12.69 -16.34
CA ALA A 62 -24.32 -13.19 -15.26
C ALA A 62 -23.82 -11.96 -14.49
N PRO A 63 -23.87 -11.94 -13.16
CA PRO A 63 -23.19 -10.89 -12.42
C PRO A 63 -21.73 -10.91 -12.92
N LEU A 64 -21.20 -9.74 -13.30
CA LEU A 64 -19.80 -9.60 -13.65
C LEU A 64 -19.00 -10.33 -12.57
N SER A 65 -18.29 -11.39 -12.95
CA SER A 65 -17.28 -11.98 -12.08
C SER A 65 -16.35 -10.85 -11.63
N PRO A 66 -16.03 -10.73 -10.33
CA PRO A 66 -15.02 -9.77 -9.91
C PRO A 66 -13.77 -10.05 -10.73
N LEU A 67 -13.19 -8.98 -11.30
CA LEU A 67 -11.98 -9.07 -12.11
C LEU A 67 -10.91 -9.80 -11.29
N PRO A 68 -10.01 -10.56 -11.95
CA PRO A 68 -8.91 -11.20 -11.25
C PRO A 68 -8.14 -10.14 -10.46
N PRO A 69 -7.51 -10.49 -9.33
CA PRO A 69 -6.84 -9.52 -8.49
C PRO A 69 -5.79 -8.74 -9.28
N MET A 70 -6.02 -7.43 -9.42
CA MET A 70 -5.22 -6.50 -10.22
C MET A 70 -4.54 -5.50 -9.29
N ALA A 71 -3.38 -4.99 -9.70
CA ALA A 71 -2.79 -3.84 -9.02
C ALA A 71 -3.67 -2.60 -9.29
N THR A 72 -4.36 -2.13 -8.25
CA THR A 72 -5.27 -0.99 -8.36
C THR A 72 -4.51 0.31 -8.14
N ARG A 73 -4.62 1.22 -9.12
CA ARG A 73 -4.03 2.55 -9.02
C ARG A 73 -4.93 3.46 -8.21
N ILE A 74 -4.38 4.08 -7.16
CA ILE A 74 -5.12 5.05 -6.35
C ILE A 74 -4.26 6.29 -6.07
N GLN A 75 -4.92 7.35 -5.60
CA GLN A 75 -4.27 8.60 -5.21
C GLN A 75 -4.92 9.08 -3.91
N PHE A 76 -4.09 9.50 -2.96
CA PHE A 76 -4.57 10.15 -1.74
C PHE A 76 -4.46 11.65 -1.90
N GLU A 77 -5.60 12.34 -1.99
CA GLU A 77 -5.67 13.76 -2.34
C GLU A 77 -4.93 14.03 -3.67
N ASN A 78 -3.74 14.60 -3.61
CA ASN A 78 -2.87 14.86 -4.77
C ASN A 78 -1.54 14.07 -4.72
N HIS A 79 -1.38 13.18 -3.74
CA HIS A 79 -0.16 12.39 -3.54
C HIS A 79 -0.31 10.96 -4.03
N SER A 80 0.73 10.48 -4.73
CA SER A 80 0.85 9.09 -5.22
C SER A 80 1.39 8.12 -4.15
N ASP A 81 1.72 8.62 -2.95
CA ASP A 81 2.39 7.84 -1.90
C ASP A 81 1.38 7.21 -0.92
N ILE A 82 0.71 6.17 -1.39
CA ILE A 82 -0.37 5.48 -0.69
C ILE A 82 0.09 4.79 0.60
N GLY A 83 1.29 4.20 0.58
CA GLY A 83 1.88 3.51 1.73
C GLY A 83 2.27 4.43 2.86
N VAL A 84 2.17 5.74 2.67
CA VAL A 84 2.25 6.70 3.76
C VAL A 84 0.94 6.77 4.54
N PHE A 85 -0.19 6.70 3.84
CA PHE A 85 -1.54 6.94 4.38
C PHE A 85 -2.32 5.66 4.66
N SER A 86 -1.80 4.49 4.29
CA SER A 86 -2.47 3.22 4.50
C SER A 86 -1.49 2.12 4.85
N LYS A 87 -1.98 1.11 5.58
CA LYS A 87 -1.25 -0.11 5.90
C LYS A 87 -2.16 -1.28 5.58
N LEU A 88 -1.70 -2.17 4.72
CA LEU A 88 -2.42 -3.38 4.37
C LEU A 88 -1.68 -4.58 4.95
N THR A 89 -2.45 -5.51 5.51
CA THR A 89 -2.00 -6.83 5.93
C THR A 89 -2.99 -7.87 5.42
N ASN A 90 -2.71 -9.15 5.67
CA ASN A 90 -3.63 -10.23 5.35
C ASN A 90 -4.86 -10.27 6.27
N ALA A 91 -4.83 -9.64 7.45
CA ALA A 91 -5.94 -9.70 8.41
C ALA A 91 -6.75 -8.40 8.51
N TYR A 92 -6.13 -7.25 8.24
CA TYR A 92 -6.76 -5.95 8.39
C TYR A 92 -6.12 -4.90 7.48
N CYS A 93 -6.88 -3.86 7.18
CA CYS A 93 -6.41 -2.68 6.48
C CYS A 93 -6.60 -1.45 7.38
N LEU A 94 -5.55 -0.64 7.54
CA LEU A 94 -5.63 0.66 8.18
C LEU A 94 -5.61 1.74 7.10
N ALA A 95 -6.56 2.66 7.17
CA ALA A 95 -6.65 3.82 6.28
C ALA A 95 -6.66 5.11 7.10
N ALA A 96 -5.92 6.13 6.63
CA ALA A 96 -5.90 7.43 7.29
C ALA A 96 -7.30 8.05 7.30
N ILE A 97 -7.61 8.79 8.37
CA ILE A 97 -8.81 9.63 8.44
C ILE A 97 -8.64 10.83 7.50
N GLN A 98 -9.76 11.38 7.00
CA GLN A 98 -9.82 12.54 6.10
C GLN A 98 -9.33 12.27 4.67
N GLY A 99 -9.43 11.03 4.20
CA GLY A 99 -9.24 10.69 2.79
C GLY A 99 -10.41 11.14 1.91
N SER A 100 -10.15 11.19 0.60
CA SER A 100 -11.21 11.38 -0.38
C SER A 100 -12.13 10.14 -0.41
N THR A 101 -13.40 10.33 -0.74
CA THR A 101 -14.34 9.20 -0.92
C THR A 101 -13.83 8.22 -1.97
N ASN A 102 -13.16 8.71 -3.01
CA ASN A 102 -12.56 7.89 -4.05
C ASN A 102 -11.49 6.94 -3.50
N PHE A 103 -10.68 7.40 -2.53
CA PHE A 103 -9.67 6.58 -1.89
C PHE A 103 -10.33 5.43 -1.12
N TYR A 104 -11.33 5.73 -0.30
CA TYR A 104 -12.04 4.70 0.48
C TYR A 104 -12.81 3.72 -0.41
N SER A 105 -13.50 4.21 -1.44
CA SER A 105 -14.24 3.33 -2.36
C SER A 105 -13.34 2.35 -3.10
N ALA A 106 -12.07 2.71 -3.40
CA ALA A 106 -11.13 1.79 -4.02
C ALA A 106 -10.70 0.66 -3.07
N PHE A 107 -10.46 0.97 -1.79
CA PHE A 107 -10.19 -0.08 -0.79
C PHE A 107 -11.42 -0.93 -0.52
N GLU A 108 -12.60 -0.32 -0.35
CA GLU A 108 -13.85 -1.04 -0.10
C GLU A 108 -14.24 -1.96 -1.26
N SER A 109 -14.01 -1.53 -2.51
CA SER A 109 -14.30 -2.33 -3.70
C SER A 109 -13.50 -3.64 -3.76
N GLU A 110 -12.25 -3.63 -3.28
CA GLU A 110 -11.36 -4.79 -3.36
C GLU A 110 -11.34 -5.60 -2.06
N LEU A 111 -11.48 -4.93 -0.90
CA LEU A 111 -11.25 -5.52 0.42
C LEU A 111 -12.51 -5.68 1.26
N GLY A 112 -13.61 -4.98 0.92
CA GLY A 112 -14.76 -4.78 1.80
C GLY A 112 -15.42 -6.07 2.30
N ASP A 113 -15.30 -7.16 1.54
CA ASP A 113 -15.88 -8.46 1.89
C ASP A 113 -14.92 -9.39 2.65
N VAL A 114 -13.61 -9.10 2.66
CA VAL A 114 -12.56 -10.04 3.13
C VAL A 114 -11.90 -9.55 4.42
N ILE A 115 -11.55 -8.26 4.51
CA ILE A 115 -10.83 -7.71 5.66
C ILE A 115 -11.47 -6.40 6.18
N PRO A 116 -11.46 -6.17 7.50
CA PRO A 116 -11.92 -4.92 8.06
C PRO A 116 -11.00 -3.77 7.66
N ILE A 117 -11.61 -2.70 7.14
CA ILE A 117 -10.95 -1.41 6.87
C ILE A 117 -11.20 -0.50 8.08
N VAL A 118 -10.12 -0.14 8.78
CA VAL A 118 -10.18 0.68 9.98
C VAL A 118 -9.68 2.09 9.66
N HIS A 119 -10.57 3.07 9.80
CA HIS A 119 -10.20 4.48 9.67
C HIS A 119 -9.62 4.98 10.98
N THR A 120 -8.34 5.33 10.99
CA THR A 120 -7.65 5.74 12.22
C THR A 120 -6.62 6.83 11.97
N SER A 121 -6.34 7.62 13.01
CA SER A 121 -5.17 8.47 13.09
C SER A 121 -4.21 7.86 14.11
N ILE A 122 -2.92 8.16 13.96
CA ILE A 122 -1.91 7.70 14.92
C ILE A 122 -1.18 8.94 15.44
N GLY A 123 -1.36 9.25 16.72
CA GLY A 123 -0.80 10.45 17.34
C GLY A 123 -1.37 11.74 16.74
N GLY A 124 -2.64 11.72 16.31
CA GLY A 124 -3.28 12.85 15.64
C GLY A 124 -2.75 13.15 14.22
N THR A 125 -1.96 12.25 13.64
CA THR A 125 -1.42 12.39 12.29
C THR A 125 -2.12 11.47 11.29
N ARG A 126 -2.01 11.82 10.00
CA ARG A 126 -2.57 11.07 8.87
C ARG A 126 -1.60 10.02 8.30
N ILE A 127 -0.35 9.98 8.75
CA ILE A 127 0.73 9.16 8.17
C ILE A 127 0.81 7.77 8.80
N ILE A 128 -0.33 7.07 8.83
CA ILE A 128 -0.47 5.81 9.57
C ILE A 128 0.41 4.68 9.04
N GLY A 129 0.64 4.60 7.73
CA GLY A 129 1.40 3.51 7.11
C GLY A 129 2.88 3.56 7.47
N ARG A 130 3.39 4.76 7.75
CA ARG A 130 4.78 5.02 8.16
C ARG A 130 4.98 4.86 9.66
N LEU A 131 3.97 5.22 10.44
CA LEU A 131 4.05 5.15 11.89
C LEU A 131 3.82 3.73 12.41
N THR A 132 3.15 2.87 11.65
CA THR A 132 2.78 1.53 12.09
C THR A 132 3.42 0.43 11.25
N ALA A 133 3.70 -0.69 11.89
CA ALA A 133 4.14 -1.92 11.25
C ALA A 133 3.33 -3.07 11.83
N GLY A 134 2.98 -4.06 11.01
CA GLY A 134 2.13 -5.15 11.46
C GLY A 134 1.96 -6.21 10.39
N ASN A 135 1.56 -7.38 10.85
CA ASN A 135 1.26 -8.55 10.05
C ASN A 135 -0.12 -9.10 10.47
N ARG A 136 -0.47 -10.32 10.04
CA ARG A 136 -1.76 -10.92 10.44
C ARG A 136 -1.91 -11.17 11.96
N HIS A 137 -0.80 -11.20 12.71
CA HIS A 137 -0.76 -11.60 14.12
C HIS A 137 -0.70 -10.41 15.08
N GLY A 138 -0.13 -9.29 14.65
CA GLY A 138 0.06 -8.14 15.52
C GLY A 138 0.22 -6.81 14.79
N LEU A 139 -0.07 -5.75 15.51
CA LEU A 139 0.08 -4.36 15.10
C LEU A 139 0.93 -3.60 16.12
N LEU A 140 2.03 -3.03 15.63
CA LEU A 140 2.91 -2.17 16.39
C LEU A 140 2.54 -0.71 16.14
N VAL A 141 2.29 0.01 17.22
CA VAL A 141 1.97 1.43 17.21
C VAL A 141 3.00 2.22 18.02
N PRO A 142 3.31 3.46 17.64
CA PRO A 142 4.29 4.26 18.38
C PRO A 142 3.72 4.72 19.72
N ALA A 143 4.62 5.09 20.64
CA ALA A 143 4.29 5.65 21.95
C ALA A 143 3.41 6.92 21.90
N THR A 144 3.47 7.67 20.78
CA THR A 144 2.69 8.89 20.55
C THR A 144 1.19 8.63 20.33
N THR A 145 0.79 7.37 20.17
CA THR A 145 -0.60 6.97 19.92
C THR A 145 -1.46 7.22 21.16
N THR A 146 -2.55 7.97 20.99
CA THR A 146 -3.46 8.28 22.11
C THR A 146 -4.23 7.05 22.60
N ASP A 147 -4.73 7.07 23.83
CA ASP A 147 -5.54 5.98 24.38
C ASP A 147 -6.86 5.80 23.64
N GLN A 148 -7.42 6.88 23.10
CA GLN A 148 -8.65 6.84 22.29
C GLN A 148 -8.41 6.12 20.96
N GLU A 149 -7.32 6.46 20.25
CA GLU A 149 -6.93 5.77 19.00
C GLU A 149 -6.66 4.28 19.24
N LEU A 150 -5.98 3.97 20.36
CA LEU A 150 -5.66 2.58 20.69
C LEU A 150 -6.93 1.78 21.02
N GLN A 151 -7.86 2.35 21.80
CA GLN A 151 -9.13 1.70 22.08
C GLN A 151 -9.96 1.50 20.80
N HIS A 152 -9.95 2.47 19.89
CA HIS A 152 -10.59 2.34 18.59
C HIS A 152 -10.00 1.18 17.77
N LEU A 153 -8.67 1.09 17.69
CA LEU A 153 -7.99 -0.03 17.02
C LEU A 153 -8.40 -1.38 17.61
N ARG A 154 -8.39 -1.51 18.95
CA ARG A 154 -8.79 -2.77 19.62
C ARG A 154 -10.24 -3.16 19.38
N ASN A 155 -11.15 -2.19 19.23
CA ASN A 155 -12.55 -2.47 18.98
C ASN A 155 -12.84 -2.86 17.53
N SER A 156 -12.00 -2.39 16.58
CA SER A 156 -12.21 -2.61 15.14
C SER A 156 -11.38 -3.76 14.57
N LEU A 157 -10.25 -4.11 15.21
CA LEU A 157 -9.41 -5.23 14.80
C LEU A 157 -9.96 -6.57 15.32
N PRO A 158 -9.71 -7.67 14.61
CA PRO A 158 -10.00 -9.01 15.13
C PRO A 158 -9.21 -9.30 16.42
N ASP A 159 -9.81 -10.02 17.36
CA ASP A 159 -9.18 -10.39 18.65
C ASP A 159 -7.86 -11.18 18.50
N ALA A 160 -7.62 -11.77 17.33
CA ALA A 160 -6.38 -12.48 17.01
C ALA A 160 -5.17 -11.54 16.86
N VAL A 161 -5.39 -10.24 16.62
CA VAL A 161 -4.34 -9.26 16.37
C VAL A 161 -3.92 -8.58 17.67
N ALA A 162 -2.69 -8.83 18.11
CA ALA A 162 -2.14 -8.17 19.28
C ALA A 162 -1.71 -6.73 18.96
N VAL A 163 -2.34 -5.73 19.59
CA VAL A 163 -1.96 -4.32 19.44
C VAL A 163 -1.05 -3.89 20.59
N GLN A 164 0.21 -3.56 20.28
CA GLN A 164 1.22 -3.18 21.25
C GLN A 164 1.85 -1.82 20.94
N ARG A 165 2.03 -1.00 22.00
CA ARG A 165 2.81 0.24 21.92
C ARG A 165 4.30 -0.07 22.03
N VAL A 166 5.08 0.53 21.14
CA VAL A 166 6.54 0.46 21.13
C VAL A 166 7.11 1.86 21.26
N GLU A 167 8.06 2.01 22.19
CA GLU A 167 8.84 3.23 22.32
C GLU A 167 10.14 3.09 21.53
N GLU A 168 10.20 3.73 20.36
CA GLU A 168 11.39 3.69 19.51
C GLU A 168 11.85 5.12 19.23
N ARG A 169 13.17 5.37 19.32
CA ARG A 169 13.75 6.73 19.23
C ARG A 169 14.43 7.01 17.90
N LEU A 170 14.77 5.98 17.12
CA LEU A 170 15.52 6.14 15.88
C LEU A 170 14.66 6.74 14.76
N SER A 171 13.52 6.11 14.45
CA SER A 171 12.62 6.54 13.39
C SER A 171 11.23 5.95 13.59
N ALA A 172 10.32 6.22 12.64
CA ALA A 172 8.98 5.65 12.64
C ALA A 172 9.01 4.13 12.38
N LEU A 173 8.15 3.38 13.07
CA LEU A 173 8.15 1.90 13.04
C LEU A 173 7.98 1.34 11.62
N GLY A 174 7.14 1.95 10.79
CA GLY A 174 6.92 1.52 9.41
C GLY A 174 8.07 1.82 8.45
N ASN A 175 9.02 2.69 8.82
CA ASN A 175 10.27 2.88 8.06
C ASN A 175 11.36 1.89 8.50
N VAL A 176 11.34 1.53 9.78
CA VAL A 176 12.34 0.68 10.43
C VAL A 176 12.06 -0.81 10.21
N ILE A 177 10.80 -1.17 10.04
CA ILE A 177 10.34 -2.57 10.02
C ILE A 177 9.68 -2.89 8.69
N ALA A 178 10.18 -3.92 8.01
CA ALA A 178 9.53 -4.57 6.88
C ALA A 178 9.20 -6.01 7.27
N CYS A 179 7.93 -6.37 7.35
CA CYS A 179 7.50 -7.68 7.87
C CYS A 179 6.54 -8.38 6.92
N ASN A 180 6.65 -9.71 6.87
CA ASN A 180 5.59 -10.60 6.39
C ASN A 180 5.04 -11.42 7.57
N ASP A 181 4.32 -12.51 7.31
CA ASP A 181 3.73 -13.33 8.37
C ASP A 181 4.72 -14.30 9.04
N TYR A 182 5.96 -14.43 8.51
CA TYR A 182 6.96 -15.41 8.97
C TYR A 182 8.27 -14.77 9.45
N VAL A 183 8.68 -13.67 8.82
CA VAL A 183 9.96 -13.01 8.95
C VAL A 183 9.77 -11.48 8.97
N ALA A 184 10.58 -10.80 9.77
CA ALA A 184 10.70 -9.35 9.76
C ALA A 184 12.16 -8.91 9.56
N LEU A 185 12.35 -7.95 8.68
CA LEU A 185 13.58 -7.18 8.56
C LEU A 185 13.48 -5.92 9.41
N VAL A 186 14.52 -5.64 10.17
CA VAL A 186 14.62 -4.45 11.02
C VAL A 186 15.93 -3.71 10.80
N HIS A 187 15.92 -2.44 11.19
CA HIS A 187 17.11 -1.59 11.22
C HIS A 187 18.22 -2.23 12.09
N PRO A 188 19.50 -2.20 11.65
CA PRO A 188 20.60 -2.86 12.35
C PRO A 188 20.85 -2.33 13.77
N ASP A 189 20.70 -1.02 13.96
CA ASP A 189 20.91 -0.34 15.25
C ASP A 189 19.69 -0.40 16.20
N ILE A 190 18.70 -1.27 15.95
CA ILE A 190 17.54 -1.38 16.83
C ILE A 190 17.94 -1.97 18.20
N ASP A 191 17.34 -1.43 19.26
CA ASP A 191 17.52 -1.92 20.62
C ASP A 191 17.00 -3.36 20.74
N ARG A 192 17.72 -4.19 21.50
CA ARG A 192 17.37 -5.61 21.68
C ARG A 192 16.01 -5.79 22.35
N GLU A 193 15.65 -4.91 23.28
CA GLU A 193 14.33 -4.91 23.93
C GLU A 193 13.21 -4.70 22.89
N THR A 194 13.39 -3.75 21.96
CA THR A 194 12.44 -3.51 20.86
C THR A 194 12.37 -4.71 19.92
N GLU A 195 13.49 -5.33 19.58
CA GLU A 195 13.53 -6.54 18.75
C GLU A 195 12.75 -7.71 19.37
N GLU A 196 12.92 -7.95 20.67
CA GLU A 196 12.17 -8.98 21.40
C GLU A 196 10.66 -8.70 21.40
N ILE A 197 10.25 -7.43 21.59
CA ILE A 197 8.83 -7.03 21.49
C ILE A 197 8.27 -7.28 20.09
N ILE A 198 9.03 -6.95 19.04
CA ILE A 198 8.60 -7.17 17.66
C ILE A 198 8.41 -8.67 17.40
N ALA A 199 9.38 -9.50 17.81
CA ALA A 199 9.32 -10.95 17.64
C ALA A 199 8.11 -11.56 18.36
N ASP A 200 7.84 -11.14 19.60
CA ASP A 200 6.73 -11.67 20.40
C ASP A 200 5.35 -11.24 19.88
N VAL A 201 5.20 -9.96 19.49
CA VAL A 201 3.92 -9.41 19.03
C VAL A 201 3.57 -9.89 17.63
N LEU A 202 4.53 -9.86 16.71
CA LEU A 202 4.31 -10.29 15.33
C LEU A 202 4.43 -11.81 15.16
N LYS A 203 5.05 -12.52 16.11
CA LYS A 203 5.32 -13.97 16.04
C LYS A 203 6.15 -14.36 14.82
N VAL A 204 7.18 -13.57 14.53
CA VAL A 204 8.07 -13.75 13.38
C VAL A 204 9.52 -13.74 13.81
N GLU A 205 10.36 -14.36 12.99
CA GLU A 205 11.80 -14.26 13.15
C GLU A 205 12.29 -12.89 12.69
N VAL A 206 13.05 -12.21 13.54
CA VAL A 206 13.56 -10.86 13.26
C VAL A 206 15.01 -10.94 12.80
N PHE A 207 15.31 -10.30 11.67
CA PHE A 207 16.67 -10.19 11.14
C PHE A 207 17.06 -8.72 10.95
N ARG A 208 18.25 -8.39 11.42
CA ARG A 208 18.87 -7.08 11.25
C ARG A 208 19.58 -7.05 9.90
N GLN A 209 19.09 -6.25 8.96
CA GLN A 209 19.67 -6.18 7.63
C GLN A 209 19.51 -4.79 7.00
N THR A 210 20.32 -4.51 5.99
CA THR A 210 20.27 -3.27 5.21
C THR A 210 19.94 -3.55 3.75
N ILE A 211 19.31 -2.60 3.06
CA ILE A 211 18.90 -2.74 1.65
C ILE A 211 19.57 -1.64 0.84
N ALA A 212 20.46 -2.01 -0.09
CA ALA A 212 21.22 -1.08 -0.93
C ALA A 212 21.93 0.03 -0.10
N ASP A 213 22.66 -0.37 0.95
CA ASP A 213 23.32 0.50 1.93
C ASP A 213 22.39 1.44 2.73
N ASN A 214 21.07 1.28 2.60
CA ASN A 214 20.09 2.02 3.39
C ASN A 214 19.65 1.21 4.60
N VAL A 215 19.59 1.90 5.73
CA VAL A 215 19.17 1.33 7.02
C VAL A 215 17.65 1.27 7.19
N LEU A 216 16.88 2.02 6.39
CA LEU A 216 15.42 2.11 6.48
C LEU A 216 14.73 1.06 5.60
N VAL A 217 14.76 -0.19 6.05
CA VAL A 217 14.24 -1.34 5.29
C VAL A 217 12.77 -1.19 4.89
N GLY A 218 11.90 -0.66 5.75
CA GLY A 218 10.46 -0.49 5.47
C GLY A 218 10.15 0.59 4.44
N SER A 219 11.06 1.54 4.23
CA SER A 219 10.92 2.55 3.17
C SER A 219 11.29 2.01 1.79
N TYR A 220 12.34 1.20 1.75
CA TYR A 220 13.00 0.76 0.52
C TYR A 220 12.62 -0.66 0.09
N CYS A 221 11.74 -1.33 0.83
CA CYS A 221 11.25 -2.65 0.52
C CYS A 221 9.78 -2.82 0.88
N ALA A 222 9.07 -3.56 0.05
CA ALA A 222 7.73 -4.07 0.32
C ALA A 222 7.76 -5.59 0.20
N ILE A 223 7.29 -6.28 1.24
CA ILE A 223 7.40 -7.74 1.36
C ILE A 223 6.00 -8.32 1.61
N THR A 224 5.70 -9.44 0.98
CA THR A 224 4.58 -10.32 1.35
C THR A 224 5.05 -11.76 1.53
N ASN A 225 4.12 -12.70 1.71
CA ASN A 225 4.46 -14.11 1.82
C ASN A 225 4.83 -14.73 0.47
N GLN A 226 4.44 -14.10 -0.65
CA GLN A 226 4.64 -14.65 -1.99
C GLN A 226 5.89 -14.10 -2.70
N GLY A 227 6.30 -12.88 -2.35
CA GLY A 227 7.42 -12.20 -2.98
C GLY A 227 7.71 -10.85 -2.32
N GLY A 228 8.75 -10.18 -2.80
CA GLY A 228 9.11 -8.85 -2.32
C GLY A 228 9.74 -7.98 -3.39
N LEU A 229 9.53 -6.68 -3.28
CA LEU A 229 10.11 -5.67 -4.14
C LEU A 229 11.14 -4.87 -3.34
N VAL A 230 12.35 -4.75 -3.88
CA VAL A 230 13.48 -4.04 -3.26
C VAL A 230 13.97 -2.89 -4.12
N HIS A 231 14.69 -1.97 -3.48
CA HIS A 231 15.26 -0.79 -4.12
C HIS A 231 16.01 -1.13 -5.42
N PRO A 232 15.88 -0.32 -6.49
CA PRO A 232 16.41 -0.65 -7.81
C PRO A 232 17.95 -0.75 -7.89
N LYS A 233 18.67 -0.11 -6.96
CA LYS A 233 20.15 -0.15 -6.90
C LYS A 233 20.69 -1.30 -6.03
N THR A 234 19.83 -2.19 -5.54
CA THR A 234 20.26 -3.36 -4.75
C THR A 234 21.07 -4.29 -5.64
N SER A 235 22.25 -4.73 -5.18
CA SER A 235 23.07 -5.64 -5.97
C SER A 235 22.40 -7.01 -6.11
N VAL A 236 22.74 -7.76 -7.17
CA VAL A 236 22.18 -9.11 -7.36
C VAL A 236 22.62 -10.04 -6.22
N GLN A 237 23.82 -9.83 -5.66
CA GLN A 237 24.31 -10.59 -4.52
C GLN A 237 23.47 -10.36 -3.27
N ASP A 238 23.15 -9.10 -2.95
CA ASP A 238 22.31 -8.79 -1.79
C ASP A 238 20.87 -9.28 -2.00
N GLN A 239 20.37 -9.25 -3.24
CA GLN A 239 19.05 -9.82 -3.59
C GLN A 239 19.01 -11.33 -3.33
N ASP A 240 20.05 -12.07 -3.73
CA ASP A 240 20.14 -13.52 -3.52
C ASP A 240 20.29 -13.87 -2.04
N GLU A 241 21.04 -13.07 -1.27
CA GLU A 241 21.17 -13.22 0.18
C GLU A 241 19.82 -12.99 0.88
N LEU A 242 19.14 -11.88 0.57
CA LEU A 242 17.84 -11.55 1.13
C LEU A 242 16.77 -12.57 0.73
N SER A 243 16.80 -13.07 -0.51
CA SER A 243 15.91 -14.11 -1.01
C SER A 243 16.13 -15.43 -0.26
N SER A 244 17.39 -15.78 0.00
CA SER A 244 17.74 -16.96 0.80
C SER A 244 17.33 -16.82 2.27
N LEU A 245 17.37 -15.61 2.82
CA LEU A 245 16.96 -15.34 4.20
C LEU A 245 15.44 -15.34 4.35
N LEU A 246 14.72 -14.67 3.45
CA LEU A 246 13.26 -14.54 3.50
C LEU A 246 12.52 -15.73 2.90
N GLN A 247 13.21 -16.61 2.17
CA GLN A 247 12.64 -17.76 1.45
C GLN A 247 11.56 -17.36 0.41
N ILE A 248 11.63 -16.15 -0.12
CA ILE A 248 10.71 -15.60 -1.11
C ILE A 248 11.48 -14.97 -2.28
N PRO A 249 10.92 -14.96 -3.50
CA PRO A 249 11.54 -14.29 -4.63
C PRO A 249 11.55 -12.77 -4.42
N LEU A 250 12.72 -12.17 -4.57
CA LEU A 250 12.90 -10.72 -4.55
C LEU A 250 13.23 -10.19 -5.92
N VAL A 251 12.65 -9.04 -6.26
CA VAL A 251 12.91 -8.34 -7.51
C VAL A 251 13.24 -6.88 -7.22
N ALA A 252 14.27 -6.36 -7.87
CA ALA A 252 14.56 -4.93 -7.85
C ALA A 252 13.63 -4.19 -8.82
N GLY A 253 12.97 -3.13 -8.35
CA GLY A 253 12.06 -2.35 -9.18
C GLY A 253 11.79 -0.95 -8.64
N THR A 254 10.96 -0.20 -9.37
CA THR A 254 10.55 1.15 -9.01
C THR A 254 9.03 1.25 -8.97
N VAL A 255 8.55 2.30 -8.30
CA VAL A 255 7.13 2.67 -8.23
C VAL A 255 6.97 4.13 -8.64
N ASN A 256 5.76 4.58 -8.97
CA ASN A 256 5.49 6.01 -9.25
C ASN A 256 6.46 6.63 -10.29
N ARG A 257 6.67 5.98 -11.44
CA ARG A 257 7.47 6.50 -12.56
C ARG A 257 8.95 6.69 -12.18
N GLY A 258 9.55 5.69 -11.54
CA GLY A 258 10.97 5.67 -11.21
C GLY A 258 11.32 6.14 -9.79
N SER A 259 10.34 6.26 -8.89
CA SER A 259 10.60 6.46 -7.46
C SER A 259 11.26 5.22 -6.85
N ASP A 260 12.27 5.46 -6.03
CA ASP A 260 13.06 4.46 -5.33
C ASP A 260 12.49 4.10 -3.95
N VAL A 261 11.51 4.88 -3.46
CA VAL A 261 10.82 4.65 -2.18
C VAL A 261 9.62 3.72 -2.38
N ILE A 262 9.91 2.42 -2.46
CA ILE A 262 8.91 1.39 -2.76
C ILE A 262 7.79 1.34 -1.73
N GLY A 263 8.12 1.34 -0.43
CA GLY A 263 7.11 1.24 0.62
C GLY A 263 6.18 2.46 0.67
N ALA A 264 6.48 3.54 -0.07
CA ALA A 264 5.65 4.76 -0.10
C ALA A 264 4.62 4.67 -1.21
N GLY A 265 5.06 4.22 -2.38
CA GLY A 265 4.20 4.10 -3.56
C GLY A 265 3.42 2.80 -3.65
N LEU A 266 3.77 1.77 -2.86
CA LEU A 266 3.16 0.44 -2.93
C LEU A 266 2.71 -0.05 -1.55
N VAL A 267 1.51 -0.59 -1.52
CA VAL A 267 0.94 -1.33 -0.39
C VAL A 267 0.38 -2.63 -0.95
N VAL A 268 0.75 -3.76 -0.36
CA VAL A 268 0.48 -5.07 -0.96
C VAL A 268 0.16 -6.11 0.12
N ASN A 269 -0.74 -7.03 -0.21
CA ASN A 269 -0.98 -8.26 0.52
C ASN A 269 -0.87 -9.44 -0.44
N ASP A 270 -1.24 -10.65 0.00
CA ASP A 270 -1.06 -11.85 -0.82
C ASP A 270 -2.00 -11.94 -2.04
N TRP A 271 -3.06 -11.12 -2.11
CA TRP A 271 -4.10 -11.19 -3.17
C TRP A 271 -4.46 -9.84 -3.79
N CYS A 272 -3.96 -8.71 -3.32
CA CYS A 272 -4.26 -7.35 -3.77
C CYS A 272 -3.00 -6.49 -3.65
N ALA A 273 -2.82 -5.59 -4.61
CA ALA A 273 -1.83 -4.52 -4.52
C ALA A 273 -2.47 -3.17 -4.83
N PHE A 274 -2.09 -2.15 -4.06
CA PHE A 274 -2.45 -0.76 -4.31
C PHE A 274 -1.18 0.02 -4.62
N THR A 275 -1.19 0.70 -5.77
CA THR A 275 -0.04 1.46 -6.28
C THR A 275 -0.43 2.89 -6.57
N GLY A 276 0.53 3.82 -6.49
CA GLY A 276 0.25 5.22 -6.79
C GLY A 276 -0.19 5.42 -8.24
N LEU A 277 -1.00 6.46 -8.48
CA LEU A 277 -1.57 6.77 -9.80
C LEU A 277 -0.51 6.96 -10.90
N GLU A 278 0.67 7.45 -10.53
CA GLU A 278 1.79 7.69 -11.45
C GLU A 278 2.56 6.41 -11.82
N THR A 279 2.23 5.27 -11.22
CA THR A 279 2.91 4.01 -11.51
C THR A 279 2.62 3.56 -12.94
N THR A 280 3.71 3.33 -13.69
CA THR A 280 3.66 2.98 -15.10
C THR A 280 3.13 1.57 -15.32
N ALA A 281 2.60 1.28 -16.51
CA ALA A 281 2.10 -0.06 -16.84
C ALA A 281 3.20 -1.14 -16.74
N THR A 282 4.44 -0.78 -17.09
CA THR A 282 5.60 -1.68 -16.97
C THR A 282 5.95 -1.98 -15.52
N GLU A 283 5.90 -0.99 -14.63
CA GLU A 283 6.13 -1.20 -13.19
C GLU A 283 5.03 -2.08 -12.58
N ILE A 284 3.77 -1.87 -12.98
CA ILE A 284 2.65 -2.71 -12.54
C ILE A 284 2.79 -4.16 -13.00
N SER A 285 3.19 -4.41 -14.25
CA SER A 285 3.46 -5.78 -14.70
C SER A 285 4.54 -6.47 -13.85
N VAL A 286 5.56 -5.74 -13.40
CA VAL A 286 6.62 -6.28 -12.53
C VAL A 286 6.08 -6.58 -11.14
N ILE A 287 5.28 -5.67 -10.56
CA ILE A 287 4.65 -5.85 -9.24
C ILE A 287 3.73 -7.08 -9.27
N GLU A 288 2.82 -7.16 -10.25
CA GLU A 288 1.89 -8.28 -10.38
C GLU A 288 2.60 -9.63 -10.56
N ALA A 289 3.70 -9.66 -11.31
CA ALA A 289 4.51 -10.87 -11.49
C ALA A 289 5.28 -11.25 -10.21
N THR A 290 5.84 -10.27 -9.51
CA THR A 290 6.64 -10.50 -8.29
C THR A 290 5.78 -11.03 -7.15
N PHE A 291 4.60 -10.44 -6.95
CA PHE A 291 3.67 -10.82 -5.89
C PHE A 291 2.69 -11.93 -6.29
N LYS A 292 2.79 -12.46 -7.52
CA LYS A 292 1.94 -13.53 -8.06
C LYS A 292 0.43 -13.25 -7.92
N LEU A 293 0.04 -12.02 -8.18
CA LEU A 293 -1.36 -11.59 -8.13
C LEU A 293 -2.15 -12.15 -9.32
N GLN A 294 -1.50 -12.35 -10.46
CA GLN A 294 -2.12 -12.98 -11.63
C GLN A 294 -2.30 -14.49 -11.43
N GLY A 295 -3.55 -14.93 -11.35
CA GLY A 295 -3.90 -16.36 -11.34
C GLY A 295 -4.46 -16.90 -10.01
N GLN A 296 -4.60 -16.06 -8.98
CA GLN A 296 -5.41 -16.41 -7.83
C GLN A 296 -6.88 -16.09 -8.15
N ASP A 297 -7.68 -17.12 -8.39
CA ASP A 297 -9.13 -16.98 -8.31
C ASP A 297 -9.45 -16.52 -6.88
N SER A 298 -9.69 -15.23 -6.65
CA SER A 298 -10.07 -14.66 -5.35
C SER A 298 -11.23 -15.45 -4.71
N THR A 299 -12.08 -16.04 -5.55
CA THR A 299 -13.19 -16.92 -5.14
C THR A 299 -12.74 -18.22 -4.47
N LYS A 300 -11.58 -18.78 -4.83
CA LYS A 300 -11.06 -20.01 -4.19
C LYS A 300 -10.42 -19.71 -2.83
N ILE A 301 -9.68 -18.61 -2.70
CA ILE A 301 -9.09 -18.21 -1.42
C ILE A 301 -10.18 -17.77 -0.44
N ILE A 302 -11.20 -17.05 -0.89
CA ILE A 302 -12.37 -16.72 -0.06
C ILE A 302 -13.14 -17.98 0.35
N GLY A 303 -13.23 -18.98 -0.53
CA GLY A 303 -13.80 -20.30 -0.21
C GLY A 303 -12.98 -21.02 0.86
N GLU A 304 -11.67 -21.15 0.67
CA GLU A 304 -10.76 -21.82 1.60
C GLU A 304 -10.67 -21.09 2.96
N MET A 305 -10.67 -19.75 2.97
CA MET A 305 -10.70 -18.97 4.21
C MET A 305 -12.05 -19.09 4.93
N ARG A 306 -13.18 -19.14 4.20
CA ARG A 306 -14.49 -19.41 4.80
C ARG A 306 -14.57 -20.82 5.37
N ASP A 307 -14.09 -21.82 4.63
CA ASP A 307 -14.12 -23.21 5.06
C ASP A 307 -13.20 -23.41 6.29
N ALA A 308 -12.02 -22.79 6.32
CA ALA A 308 -11.14 -22.79 7.49
C ALA A 308 -11.73 -22.07 8.72
N LEU A 309 -12.56 -21.03 8.52
CA LEU A 309 -13.28 -20.35 9.59
C LEU A 309 -14.48 -21.17 10.10
N ILE A 310 -15.13 -21.94 9.22
CA ILE A 310 -16.25 -22.83 9.57
C ILE A 310 -15.76 -24.05 10.36
N ASP A 311 -14.65 -24.67 9.95
CA ASP A 311 -14.07 -25.83 10.64
C ASP A 311 -13.54 -25.49 12.04
N ASN A 312 -13.22 -24.23 12.31
CA ASN A 312 -12.80 -23.79 13.65
C ASN A 312 -13.99 -23.50 14.59
N TRP A 313 -15.22 -23.51 14.07
CA TRP A 313 -16.47 -23.26 14.81
C TRP A 313 -17.43 -24.47 14.83
N ALA A 314 -17.06 -25.59 14.20
CA ALA A 314 -17.75 -26.88 14.27
C ALA A 314 -17.14 -27.78 15.37
#